data_AF-W1WHE7-F1
#
_entry.id   AF-W1WHE7-F1
#
_cell.length_a   1.000
_cell.length_b   1.000
_cell.length_c   1.000
_cell.angle_alpha   90.00
_cell.angle_beta   90.00
_cell.angle_gamma   90.00
#
_symmetry.space_group_name_H-M   'P 1'
#
loop_
_entity.id
_entity.type
_entity.pdbx_description
1 polymer ?
#
loop_
_entity_poly.entity_id
_entity_poly.type
_entity_poly.pdbx_seq_one_letter_code
_entity_poly.pdbx_strand_id
1 'polypeptide(L)'
;IDGYHGDSAVTIPIGHVKPDVMKLLKVTEESLFKGIEQVKVGNRIGAIGHAVQTYCEKHGYGVVRDFVGHGLGREMHEDPQIPNYGSPDQGPLMKPGMVLCIEPMITLGTHRVRVLGDDWTAVTVDGKPAAHFEHTVVVTE
;
A
#
# COMPACT_ATOMS: atom_id res chain seq x y z
N ILE A 1 -9.41 -13.74 -14.96
CA ILE A 1 -9.27 -15.04 -15.68
C ILE A 1 -10.09 -16.07 -14.93
N ASP A 2 -10.94 -16.83 -15.62
CA ASP A 2 -11.81 -17.85 -14.98
C ASP A 2 -12.66 -17.34 -13.81
N GLY A 3 -13.09 -16.07 -13.89
CA GLY A 3 -13.89 -15.41 -12.84
C GLY A 3 -13.08 -14.88 -11.65
N TYR A 4 -11.75 -14.87 -11.73
CA TYR A 4 -10.86 -14.30 -10.71
C TYR A 4 -10.12 -13.07 -11.21
N HIS A 5 -9.85 -12.15 -10.31
CA HIS A 5 -9.02 -10.96 -10.51
C HIS A 5 -7.62 -11.17 -9.94
N GLY A 6 -6.64 -10.49 -10.52
CA GLY A 6 -5.28 -10.37 -10.00
C GLY A 6 -4.86 -8.93 -10.15
N ASP A 7 -4.22 -8.37 -9.13
CA ASP A 7 -3.80 -6.97 -9.11
C ASP A 7 -2.35 -6.80 -8.68
N SER A 8 -1.66 -5.86 -9.32
CA SER A 8 -0.28 -5.50 -9.04
C SER A 8 0.14 -4.21 -9.76
N ALA A 9 0.89 -3.40 -9.04
CA ALA A 9 1.53 -2.18 -9.51
C ALA A 9 3.02 -2.17 -9.15
N VAL A 10 3.80 -1.49 -9.97
CA VAL A 10 5.25 -1.27 -9.75
C VAL A 10 5.63 0.12 -10.25
N THR A 11 6.47 0.82 -9.48
CA THR A 11 7.05 2.10 -9.92
C THR A 11 8.43 1.86 -10.54
N ILE A 12 8.58 2.17 -11.83
CA ILE A 12 9.83 1.97 -12.59
C ILE A 12 10.53 3.32 -12.86
N PRO A 13 11.83 3.47 -12.52
CA PRO A 13 12.58 4.67 -12.86
C PRO A 13 12.91 4.71 -14.37
N ILE A 14 12.65 5.83 -15.03
CA ILE A 14 12.96 6.02 -16.46
C ILE A 14 14.11 7.03 -16.61
N GLY A 15 15.24 6.57 -17.15
CA GLY A 15 16.41 7.42 -17.39
C GLY A 15 17.12 7.85 -16.10
N HIS A 16 17.60 9.10 -16.05
CA HIS A 16 18.24 9.64 -14.85
C HIS A 16 17.19 10.14 -13.85
N VAL A 17 17.13 9.51 -12.68
CA VAL A 17 16.22 9.86 -11.58
C VAL A 17 17.04 10.42 -10.42
N LYS A 18 16.52 11.48 -9.78
CA LYS A 18 17.19 12.12 -8.64
C LYS A 18 17.41 11.12 -7.48
N PRO A 19 18.51 11.22 -6.71
CA PRO A 19 18.81 10.26 -5.65
C PRO A 19 17.75 10.14 -4.56
N ASP A 20 17.07 11.25 -4.22
CA ASP A 20 15.97 11.28 -3.25
C ASP A 20 14.74 10.53 -3.74
N VAL A 21 14.41 10.66 -5.03
CA VAL A 21 13.31 9.91 -5.68
C VAL A 21 13.67 8.43 -5.80
N MET A 22 14.91 8.08 -6.15
CA MET A 22 15.36 6.68 -6.14
C MET A 22 15.23 6.05 -4.74
N LYS A 23 15.54 6.82 -3.69
CA LYS A 23 15.35 6.38 -2.31
C LYS A 23 13.86 6.23 -1.95
N LEU A 24 12.99 7.12 -2.43
CA LEU A 24 11.53 6.97 -2.27
C LEU A 24 11.06 5.64 -2.84
N LEU A 25 11.43 5.31 -4.08
CA LEU A 25 11.03 4.05 -4.73
C LEU A 25 11.46 2.84 -3.88
N LYS A 26 12.74 2.83 -3.47
CA LYS A 26 13.30 1.76 -2.64
C LYS A 26 12.54 1.61 -1.31
N VAL A 27 12.31 2.69 -0.58
CA VAL A 27 11.61 2.65 0.71
C VAL A 27 10.16 2.24 0.55
N THR A 28 9.51 2.63 -0.55
CA THR A 28 8.12 2.24 -0.85
C THR A 28 8.04 0.73 -1.07
N GLU A 29 8.93 0.17 -1.89
CA GLU A 29 9.02 -1.27 -2.13
C GLU A 29 9.37 -2.04 -0.84
N GLU A 30 10.37 -1.58 -0.08
CA GLU A 30 10.72 -2.17 1.22
C GLU A 30 9.52 -2.13 2.20
N SER A 31 8.71 -1.07 2.17
CA SER A 31 7.52 -0.93 3.02
C SER A 31 6.43 -1.94 2.65
N LEU A 32 6.24 -2.24 1.36
CA LEU A 32 5.34 -3.31 0.89
C LEU A 32 5.72 -4.63 1.55
N PHE A 33 7.01 -4.99 1.49
CA PHE A 33 7.49 -6.22 2.13
C PHE A 33 7.34 -6.19 3.65
N LYS A 34 7.49 -5.03 4.31
CA LYS A 34 7.19 -4.89 5.75
C LYS A 34 5.72 -5.13 6.08
N GLY A 35 4.80 -4.69 5.23
CA GLY A 35 3.39 -5.01 5.32
C GLY A 35 3.13 -6.52 5.14
N ILE A 36 3.70 -7.11 4.08
CA ILE A 36 3.56 -8.55 3.76
C ILE A 36 4.09 -9.43 4.90
N GLU A 37 5.21 -9.05 5.56
CA GLU A 37 5.76 -9.75 6.73
C GLU A 37 4.75 -9.88 7.90
N GLN A 38 3.70 -9.05 7.94
CA GLN A 38 2.65 -9.10 8.97
C GLN A 38 1.45 -9.96 8.60
N VAL A 39 1.39 -10.47 7.37
CA VAL A 39 0.31 -11.33 6.85
C VAL A 39 0.44 -12.72 7.47
N LYS A 40 -0.10 -12.85 8.69
CA LYS A 40 0.01 -14.04 9.54
C LYS A 40 -1.32 -14.33 10.20
N VAL A 41 -1.63 -15.60 10.38
CA VAL A 41 -2.82 -16.03 11.13
C VAL A 41 -2.77 -15.46 12.55
N GLY A 42 -3.88 -14.88 13.00
CA GLY A 42 -4.00 -14.30 14.34
C GLY A 42 -3.58 -12.83 14.44
N ASN A 43 -2.81 -12.29 13.49
CA ASN A 43 -2.65 -10.85 13.35
C ASN A 43 -3.96 -10.21 12.86
N ARG A 44 -4.13 -8.90 13.09
CA ARG A 44 -5.23 -8.13 12.51
C ARG A 44 -4.75 -7.33 11.29
N ILE A 45 -5.67 -6.95 10.41
CA ILE A 45 -5.36 -6.17 9.21
C ILE A 45 -4.54 -4.91 9.52
N GLY A 46 -4.84 -4.22 10.62
CA GLY A 46 -4.11 -3.03 11.05
C GLY A 46 -2.61 -3.25 11.30
N ALA A 47 -2.17 -4.49 11.54
CA ALA A 47 -0.74 -4.83 11.67
C ALA A 47 0.03 -4.50 10.39
N ILE A 48 -0.58 -4.71 9.22
CA ILE A 48 0.00 -4.40 7.90
C ILE A 48 0.25 -2.88 7.82
N GLY A 49 -0.81 -2.09 8.03
CA GLY A 49 -0.73 -0.63 7.98
C GLY A 49 0.24 -0.03 8.99
N HIS A 50 0.25 -0.55 10.22
CA HIS A 50 1.19 -0.13 11.24
C HIS A 50 2.65 -0.37 10.84
N ALA A 51 2.95 -1.51 10.21
CA ALA A 51 4.31 -1.83 9.75
C ALA A 51 4.75 -0.93 8.59
N VAL A 52 3.89 -0.71 7.60
CA VAL A 52 4.14 0.21 6.48
C VAL A 52 4.40 1.62 7.00
N GLN A 53 3.46 2.17 7.78
CA GLN A 53 3.56 3.52 8.32
C GLN A 53 4.80 3.72 9.17
N THR A 54 5.06 2.81 10.11
CA THR A 54 6.23 2.89 11.00
C THR A 54 7.54 2.89 10.20
N TYR A 55 7.61 2.13 9.11
CA TYR A 55 8.78 2.10 8.25
C TYR A 55 8.95 3.41 7.48
N CYS A 56 7.91 3.86 6.76
CA CYS A 56 7.97 5.05 5.92
C CYS A 56 8.16 6.36 6.72
N GLU A 57 7.49 6.50 7.85
CA GLU A 57 7.58 7.71 8.68
C GLU A 57 8.97 7.87 9.32
N LYS A 58 9.70 6.78 9.60
CA LYS A 58 11.12 6.85 10.01
C LYS A 58 12.03 7.46 8.95
N HIS A 59 11.62 7.40 7.68
CA HIS A 59 12.32 8.05 6.57
C HIS A 59 11.80 9.47 6.28
N GLY A 60 10.81 9.96 7.05
CA GLY A 60 10.20 11.28 6.86
C GLY A 60 9.24 11.35 5.68
N TYR A 61 8.73 10.20 5.20
CA TYR A 61 7.81 10.13 4.08
C TYR A 61 6.34 10.11 4.53
N GLY A 62 5.46 10.66 3.70
CA GLY A 62 4.02 10.64 3.94
C GLY A 62 3.38 9.38 3.39
N VAL A 63 2.50 8.74 4.18
CA VAL A 63 1.72 7.56 3.76
C VAL A 63 0.30 8.00 3.42
N VAL A 64 -0.11 7.87 2.16
CA VAL A 64 -1.45 8.29 1.69
C VAL A 64 -2.54 7.59 2.50
N ARG A 65 -3.61 8.33 2.84
CA ARG A 65 -4.68 7.85 3.73
C ARG A 65 -6.04 7.68 3.05
N ASP A 66 -6.21 8.33 1.91
CA ASP A 66 -7.43 8.38 1.12
C ASP A 66 -7.64 7.11 0.29
N PHE A 67 -6.56 6.37 0.00
CA PHE A 67 -6.57 5.10 -0.73
C PHE A 67 -5.92 4.01 0.10
N VAL A 68 -6.43 2.80 -0.02
CA VAL A 68 -6.10 1.64 0.81
C VAL A 68 -6.18 0.38 -0.03
N GLY A 69 -5.47 -0.66 0.40
CA GLY A 69 -5.63 -2.00 -0.17
C GLY A 69 -7.01 -2.58 0.05
N HIS A 70 -7.26 -3.72 -0.58
CA HIS A 70 -8.57 -4.37 -0.58
C HIS A 70 -8.45 -5.90 -0.53
N GLY A 71 -9.53 -6.58 -0.15
CA GLY A 71 -9.69 -8.00 -0.45
C GLY A 71 -9.75 -8.20 -1.96
N LEU A 72 -9.26 -9.35 -2.44
CA LEU A 72 -9.28 -9.65 -3.87
C LEU A 72 -9.73 -11.09 -4.13
N GLY A 73 -10.60 -11.27 -5.10
CA GLY A 73 -11.12 -12.59 -5.42
C GLY A 73 -11.84 -12.62 -6.75
N ARG A 74 -13.18 -12.60 -6.68
CA ARG A 74 -14.06 -12.59 -7.86
C ARG A 74 -14.42 -11.18 -8.29
N GLU A 75 -14.43 -10.23 -7.36
CA GLU A 75 -14.56 -8.81 -7.65
C GLU A 75 -13.18 -8.14 -7.54
N MET A 76 -13.02 -7.01 -8.24
CA MET A 76 -11.78 -6.24 -8.25
C MET A 76 -11.44 -5.69 -6.86
N HIS A 77 -12.43 -5.20 -6.12
CA HIS A 77 -12.27 -4.70 -4.76
C HIS A 77 -13.30 -5.38 -3.85
N GLU A 78 -12.83 -6.21 -2.92
CA GLU A 78 -13.63 -6.89 -1.90
C GLU A 78 -13.22 -6.42 -0.50
N ASP A 79 -14.00 -6.80 0.51
CA ASP A 79 -13.60 -6.65 1.91
C ASP A 79 -12.47 -7.64 2.29
N PRO A 80 -11.61 -7.30 3.26
CA PRO A 80 -11.59 -6.05 4.01
C PRO A 80 -10.80 -4.96 3.29
N GLN A 81 -11.02 -3.70 3.68
CA GLN A 81 -10.05 -2.65 3.40
C GLN A 81 -8.74 -2.89 4.19
N ILE A 82 -7.60 -2.63 3.55
CA ILE A 82 -6.25 -2.77 4.12
C ILE A 82 -5.55 -1.40 4.11
N PRO A 83 -5.76 -0.56 5.14
CA PRO A 83 -5.03 0.70 5.26
C PRO A 83 -3.53 0.48 5.37
N ASN A 84 -2.74 1.36 4.73
CA ASN A 84 -1.29 1.40 4.84
C ASN A 84 -0.80 2.15 6.12
N TYR A 85 -1.71 2.42 7.05
CA TYR A 85 -1.49 3.19 8.27
C TYR A 85 -2.39 2.70 9.40
N GLY A 86 -2.09 3.14 10.63
CA GLY A 86 -2.94 2.90 11.81
C GLY A 86 -2.28 2.06 12.89
N SER A 87 -3.13 1.48 13.74
CA SER A 87 -2.71 0.70 14.90
C SER A 87 -2.72 -0.81 14.59
N PRO A 88 -1.76 -1.58 15.12
CA PRO A 88 -1.58 -2.99 14.74
C PRO A 88 -2.73 -3.91 15.16
N ASP A 89 -3.57 -3.48 16.09
CA ASP A 89 -4.69 -4.18 16.69
C ASP A 89 -6.05 -3.79 16.10
N GLN A 90 -6.08 -3.01 15.02
CA GLN A 90 -7.31 -2.61 14.33
C GLN A 90 -7.71 -3.55 13.18
N GLY A 91 -9.00 -3.56 12.85
CA GLY A 91 -9.55 -4.35 11.74
C GLY A 91 -9.76 -5.83 12.07
N PRO A 92 -10.22 -6.62 11.08
CA PRO A 92 -10.53 -8.03 11.28
C PRO A 92 -9.25 -8.86 11.51
N LEU A 93 -9.42 -10.02 12.15
CA LEU A 93 -8.37 -11.02 12.28
C LEU A 93 -8.10 -11.69 10.92
N MET A 94 -6.83 -11.81 10.56
CA MET A 94 -6.40 -12.56 9.39
C MET A 94 -6.56 -14.07 9.64
N LYS A 95 -7.18 -14.72 8.66
CA LYS A 95 -7.48 -16.15 8.66
C LYS A 95 -6.91 -16.79 7.38
N PRO A 96 -6.54 -18.08 7.43
CA PRO A 96 -6.11 -18.81 6.24
C PRO A 96 -7.11 -18.65 5.08
N GLY A 97 -6.59 -18.46 3.87
CA GLY A 97 -7.37 -18.31 2.65
C GLY A 97 -7.85 -16.88 2.35
N MET A 98 -7.67 -15.92 3.26
CA MET A 98 -7.89 -14.51 2.93
C MET A 98 -6.87 -14.07 1.88
N VAL A 99 -7.35 -13.44 0.81
CA VAL A 99 -6.53 -12.88 -0.27
C VAL A 99 -6.60 -11.37 -0.17
N LEU A 100 -5.44 -10.74 -0.05
CA LEU A 100 -5.28 -9.34 0.31
C LEU A 100 -4.39 -8.64 -0.71
N CYS A 101 -4.85 -7.50 -1.20
CA CYS A 101 -4.02 -6.55 -1.92
C CYS A 101 -3.35 -5.59 -0.93
N ILE A 102 -2.02 -5.54 -0.95
CA ILE A 102 -1.22 -4.63 -0.13
C ILE A 102 -0.51 -3.69 -1.09
N GLU A 103 -0.82 -2.40 -0.98
CA GLU A 103 -0.52 -1.39 -2.00
C GLU A 103 -0.07 -0.05 -1.38
N PRO A 104 1.10 0.03 -0.74
CA PRO A 104 1.60 1.27 -0.17
C PRO A 104 1.83 2.35 -1.23
N MET A 105 1.12 3.46 -1.06
CA MET A 105 1.31 4.71 -1.80
C MET A 105 2.04 5.71 -0.90
N ILE A 106 3.31 5.96 -1.20
CA ILE A 106 4.23 6.72 -0.33
C ILE A 106 4.70 7.98 -1.05
N THR A 107 4.77 9.08 -0.31
CA THR A 107 5.05 10.42 -0.84
C THR A 107 6.34 10.98 -0.24
N LEU A 108 7.11 11.75 -1.01
CA LEU A 108 8.26 12.51 -0.50
C LEU A 108 7.87 13.65 0.45
N GLY A 109 6.58 13.98 0.50
CA GLY A 109 6.03 15.12 1.20
C GLY A 109 5.01 14.73 2.24
N THR A 110 3.87 15.41 2.21
CA THR A 110 2.74 15.10 3.10
C THR A 110 1.90 13.95 2.55
N HIS A 111 1.20 13.22 3.42
CA HIS A 111 0.23 12.19 3.02
C HIS A 111 -0.97 12.70 2.21
N ARG A 112 -1.16 14.02 2.10
CA ARG A 112 -2.37 14.60 1.52
C ARG A 112 -2.33 14.55 0.01
N VAL A 113 -3.39 13.99 -0.56
CA VAL A 113 -3.64 13.95 -1.99
C VAL A 113 -4.93 14.70 -2.33
N ARG A 114 -5.14 14.99 -3.62
CA ARG A 114 -6.40 15.47 -4.16
C ARG A 114 -6.66 14.81 -5.50
N VAL A 115 -7.92 14.55 -5.82
CA VAL A 115 -8.34 14.08 -7.14
C VAL A 115 -8.50 15.29 -8.06
N LEU A 116 -8.04 15.17 -9.31
CA LEU A 116 -8.18 16.20 -10.33
C LEU A 116 -9.61 16.25 -10.89
N GLY A 117 -9.90 17.24 -11.74
CA GLY A 117 -11.24 17.39 -12.35
C GLY A 117 -11.60 16.32 -13.39
N ASP A 118 -10.73 15.33 -13.59
CA ASP A 118 -11.05 14.11 -14.35
C ASP A 118 -11.66 13.01 -13.46
N ASP A 119 -11.82 13.26 -12.15
CA ASP A 119 -12.35 12.33 -11.14
C ASP A 119 -11.53 11.06 -10.92
N TRP A 120 -10.32 10.96 -11.49
CA TRP A 120 -9.47 9.76 -11.41
C TRP A 120 -8.04 10.05 -10.95
N THR A 121 -7.43 11.10 -11.50
CA THR A 121 -6.01 11.35 -11.27
C THR A 121 -5.82 11.89 -9.86
N ALA A 122 -5.20 11.09 -8.99
CA ALA A 122 -4.77 11.52 -7.67
C ALA A 122 -3.37 12.14 -7.72
N VAL A 123 -3.23 13.35 -7.19
CA VAL A 123 -1.94 14.06 -7.07
C VAL A 123 -1.66 14.48 -5.64
N THR A 124 -0.39 14.53 -5.26
CA THR A 124 0.03 15.13 -3.98
C THR A 124 -0.33 16.61 -3.93
N VAL A 125 -0.83 17.08 -2.79
CA VAL A 125 -1.22 18.49 -2.64
C VAL A 125 -0.02 19.43 -2.72
N ASP A 126 1.16 18.98 -2.30
CA ASP A 126 2.41 19.75 -2.33
C ASP A 126 3.21 19.59 -3.64
N GLY A 127 2.69 18.82 -4.60
CA GLY A 127 3.33 18.57 -5.90
C GLY A 127 4.61 17.74 -5.84
N LYS A 128 4.94 17.14 -4.69
CA LYS A 128 6.13 16.30 -4.56
C LYS A 128 5.89 14.89 -5.10
N PRO A 129 6.94 14.18 -5.56
CA PRO A 129 6.82 12.81 -6.06
C PRO A 129 6.19 11.84 -5.06
N ALA A 130 5.50 10.83 -5.61
CA ALA A 130 5.01 9.66 -4.92
C ALA A 130 5.45 8.38 -5.66
N ALA A 131 5.46 7.27 -4.95
CA ALA A 131 5.69 5.94 -5.52
C ALA A 131 4.63 4.96 -4.99
N HIS A 132 4.35 3.94 -5.80
CA HIS A 132 3.35 2.92 -5.55
C HIS A 132 3.90 1.54 -5.96
N PHE A 133 3.77 0.57 -5.06
CA PHE A 133 4.07 -0.84 -5.31
C PHE A 133 2.98 -1.69 -4.69
N GLU A 134 2.66 -2.81 -5.31
CA GLU A 134 1.52 -3.62 -4.89
C GLU A 134 1.70 -5.10 -5.21
N HIS A 135 1.28 -5.92 -4.25
CA HIS A 135 1.13 -7.36 -4.41
C HIS A 135 -0.20 -7.86 -3.85
N THR A 136 -0.80 -8.78 -4.60
CA THR A 136 -1.82 -9.70 -4.09
C THR A 136 -1.14 -10.86 -3.36
N VAL A 137 -1.52 -11.08 -2.10
CA VAL A 137 -1.01 -12.18 -1.26
C VAL A 137 -2.14 -12.99 -0.63
N VAL A 138 -1.86 -14.25 -0.29
CA VAL A 138 -2.79 -15.12 0.42
C VAL A 138 -2.26 -15.42 1.83
N VAL A 139 -3.13 -15.34 2.83
CA VAL A 139 -2.82 -15.79 4.19
C VAL A 139 -2.79 -17.32 4.19
N THR A 140 -1.63 -17.91 4.51
CA THR A 140 -1.46 -19.35 4.68
C THR A 140 -1.45 -19.75 6.15
N GLU A 141 -1.40 -21.05 6.44
CA GLU A 141 -1.20 -21.61 7.79
C GLU A 141 0.12 -21.18 8.44
#